data_AF-A0A846D448-F1
#
_entry.id   AF-A0A846D448-F1
#
_cell.length_a   1.000
_cell.length_b   1.000
_cell.length_c   1.000
_cell.angle_alpha   90.00
_cell.angle_beta   90.00
_cell.angle_gamma   90.00
#
_symmetry.space_group_name_H-M   'P 1'
#
loop_
_entity.id
_entity.type
_entity.pdbx_description
1 polymer ?
#
loop_
_entity_poly.entity_id
_entity_poly.type
_entity_poly.pdbx_seq_one_letter_code
_entity_poly.pdbx_strand_id
1 'polypeptide(L)' 'MASTGLFVGMVTLDLVYLSTKLPSSNEKITASDYTVAAGGPATNAAVTFSYLGNIEVRPKGDLLALGGA' A
#
# COMPACT_ATOMS: atom_id res chain seq x y z
N MET A 1 -9.51 1.11 -20.75
CA MET A 1 -8.31 0.27 -20.89
C MET A 1 -7.61 0.29 -19.54
N ALA A 2 -7.18 -0.86 -19.02
CA ALA A 2 -6.41 -0.92 -17.77
C ALA A 2 -4.99 -0.39 -18.03
N SER A 3 -4.46 0.45 -17.15
CA SER A 3 -3.08 0.96 -17.23
C SER A 3 -2.15 0.10 -16.37
N THR A 4 -0.87 0.07 -16.71
CA THR A 4 0.16 -0.59 -15.87
C THR A 4 0.85 0.45 -15.01
N GLY A 5 0.97 0.20 -13.70
CA GLY A 5 1.71 1.04 -12.76
C GLY A 5 3.01 0.38 -12.29
N LEU A 6 4.11 1.14 -12.23
CA LEU A 6 5.37 0.72 -11.62
C LEU A 6 5.52 1.37 -10.23
N PHE A 7 5.56 0.55 -9.19
CA PHE A 7 5.69 0.99 -7.79
C PHE A 7 7.06 0.57 -7.25
N VAL A 8 7.93 1.54 -6.99
CA VAL A 8 9.28 1.31 -6.48
C VAL A 8 9.42 1.96 -5.11
N GLY A 9 9.77 1.17 -4.10
CA GLY A 9 9.96 1.65 -2.74
C GLY A 9 10.03 0.52 -1.73
N MET A 10 9.89 0.87 -0.45
CA MET A 10 10.00 -0.08 0.66
C MET A 10 8.79 -1.01 0.71
N VAL A 11 9.09 -2.29 0.94
CA VAL A 11 8.14 -3.37 1.24
C VAL A 11 8.44 -3.84 2.66
N THR A 12 7.40 -4.05 3.45
CA THR A 12 7.51 -4.54 4.83
C THR A 12 6.65 -5.78 5.03
N LEU A 13 6.95 -6.51 6.11
CA LEU A 13 6.06 -7.50 6.68
C LEU A 13 5.52 -6.92 7.99
N ASP A 14 4.25 -6.56 8.00
CA ASP A 14 3.60 -5.92 9.12
C ASP A 14 3.09 -6.99 10.09
N LEU A 15 3.57 -6.94 11.33
CA LEU A 15 3.11 -7.79 12.44
C LEU A 15 2.21 -6.95 13.34
N VAL A 16 0.91 -7.17 13.27
CA VAL A 16 -0.08 -6.41 14.04
C VAL A 16 -0.58 -7.28 15.19
N TYR A 17 -0.30 -6.84 16.43
CA TYR A 17 -0.68 -7.55 17.64
C TYR A 17 -1.84 -6.84 18.33
N LEU A 18 -2.94 -7.55 18.53
CA LEU A 18 -4.07 -7.04 19.29
C LEU A 18 -3.79 -7.21 20.79
N SER A 19 -3.83 -6.09 21.51
CA SER A 19 -3.64 -6.05 22.97
C SER A 19 -4.74 -5.21 23.62
N THR A 20 -5.09 -5.55 24.85
CA THR A 20 -6.12 -4.83 25.63
C THR A 20 -5.67 -3.43 26.05
N LYS A 21 -4.35 -3.19 26.10
CA LYS A 21 -3.73 -1.93 26.42
C LYS A 21 -2.32 -1.87 25.85
N LEU A 22 -1.78 -0.66 25.72
CA LEU A 22 -0.37 -0.48 25.43
C LEU A 22 0.50 -1.00 26.60
N PRO A 23 1.65 -1.64 26.33
CA PRO A 23 2.61 -2.03 27.35
C PRO A 23 3.19 -0.80 28.06
N SER A 24 3.37 -0.90 29.37
CA SER A 24 4.15 0.06 30.16
C SER A 24 5.65 -0.21 29.97
N SER A 25 6.50 0.70 30.45
CA SER A 25 7.95 0.49 30.42
C SER A 25 8.32 -0.83 31.11
N ASN A 26 9.11 -1.66 30.42
CA ASN A 26 9.55 -3.00 30.86
C ASN A 26 8.42 -4.01 31.16
N GLU A 27 7.20 -3.75 30.69
CA GLU A 27 6.08 -4.69 30.83
C GLU A 27 6.02 -5.65 29.64
N LYS A 28 5.93 -6.96 29.93
CA LYS A 28 5.60 -7.97 28.91
C LYS A 28 4.12 -8.29 28.99
N ILE A 29 3.43 -8.20 27.87
CA ILE A 29 2.03 -8.63 27.72
C ILE A 29 1.91 -9.69 26.63
N THR A 30 0.89 -10.53 26.73
CA THR A 30 0.53 -11.50 25.68
C THR A 30 -0.55 -10.89 24.80
N ALA A 31 -0.36 -10.95 23.48
CA ALA A 31 -1.39 -10.51 22.54
C ALA A 31 -2.58 -11.47 22.56
N SER A 32 -3.81 -10.94 22.50
CA SER A 32 -5.02 -11.76 22.40
C SER A 32 -5.20 -12.36 21.02
N ASP A 33 -4.67 -11.67 20.00
CA ASP A 33 -4.67 -12.11 18.61
C ASP A 33 -3.50 -11.44 17.87
N TYR A 34 -3.15 -11.96 16.70
CA TYR A 34 -2.16 -11.34 15.82
C TYR A 34 -2.51 -11.58 14.36
N THR A 35 -2.13 -10.63 13.50
CA THR A 35 -2.19 -10.81 12.06
C THR A 35 -0.88 -10.41 11.42
N VAL A 36 -0.57 -11.07 10.31
CA VAL A 36 0.62 -10.86 9.51
C VAL A 36 0.16 -10.40 8.14
N ALA A 37 0.64 -9.24 7.70
CA ALA A 37 0.25 -8.65 6.43
C ALA A 37 1.47 -8.18 5.65
N ALA A 38 1.37 -8.21 4.32
CA ALA A 38 2.32 -7.48 3.48
C ALA A 38 2.04 -5.98 3.64
N GLY A 39 3.09 -5.18 3.79
CA GLY A 39 2.97 -3.76 4.03
C GLY A 39 4.04 -2.95 3.31
N GLY A 40 4.19 -1.72 3.75
CA GLY A 40 5.14 -0.76 3.22
C GLY A 40 4.53 0.12 2.14
N PRO A 41 5.06 1.34 1.95
CA PRO A 41 4.45 2.31 1.04
C PRO A 41 4.29 1.80 -0.41
N ALA A 42 5.27 1.06 -0.93
CA ALA A 42 5.22 0.57 -2.30
C ALA A 42 4.17 -0.53 -2.49
N THR A 43 4.07 -1.47 -1.54
CA THR A 43 3.04 -2.53 -1.54
C THR A 43 1.65 -1.92 -1.44
N ASN A 44 1.45 -1.00 -0.49
CA ASN A 44 0.14 -0.38 -0.28
C ASN A 44 -0.31 0.41 -1.51
N ALA A 45 0.61 1.12 -2.18
CA ALA A 45 0.31 1.82 -3.42
C ALA A 45 -0.06 0.86 -4.57
N ALA A 46 0.70 -0.23 -4.75
CA ALA A 46 0.46 -1.21 -5.80
C ALA A 46 -0.88 -1.94 -5.61
N VAL A 47 -1.17 -2.39 -4.39
CA VAL A 47 -2.44 -3.07 -4.04
C VAL A 47 -3.61 -2.11 -4.22
N THR A 48 -3.48 -0.85 -3.77
CA THR A 48 -4.54 0.16 -3.94
C THR A 48 -4.81 0.45 -5.42
N PHE A 49 -3.77 0.61 -6.23
CA PHE A 49 -3.92 0.83 -7.67
C PHE A 49 -4.66 -0.32 -8.36
N SER A 50 -4.29 -1.56 -8.01
CA SER A 50 -4.97 -2.76 -8.50
C SER A 50 -6.43 -2.83 -8.05
N TYR A 51 -6.68 -2.58 -6.76
CA TYR A 51 -8.02 -2.59 -6.17
C TYR A 51 -8.97 -1.56 -6.80
N LEU A 52 -8.46 -0.38 -7.15
CA LEU A 52 -9.22 0.69 -7.80
C LEU A 52 -9.38 0.50 -9.32
N GLY A 53 -8.99 -0.66 -9.86
CA GLY A 53 -9.23 -1.02 -11.26
C GLY A 53 -8.11 -0.62 -12.22
N ASN A 54 -6.89 -0.41 -11.72
CA ASN A 54 -5.71 -0.07 -12.53
C ASN A 54 -5.91 1.22 -13.35
N ILE A 55 -6.59 2.21 -12.77
CA ILE A 55 -6.93 3.46 -13.44
C ILE A 55 -5.78 4.46 -13.27
N GLU A 56 -5.18 4.86 -14.38
CA GLU A 56 -4.32 6.02 -14.45
C GLU A 56 -5.18 7.29 -14.54
N VAL A 57 -5.02 8.22 -13.59
CA VAL A 57 -5.65 9.54 -13.68
C VAL A 57 -4.78 10.44 -14.53
N ARG A 58 -5.17 10.64 -15.80
CA ARG A 58 -4.54 11.63 -16.68
C ARG A 58 -5.23 13.00 -16.49
N PRO A 59 -4.48 14.09 -16.20
CA PRO A 59 -5.06 15.42 -16.20
C PRO A 59 -5.61 15.77 -17.61
N LYS A 60 -6.76 16.46 -17.66
CA LYS A 60 -7.49 16.84 -18.90
C LYS A 60 -6.75 17.81 -19.85
N GLY A 61 -5.43 17.97 -19.71
CA GLY A 61 -4.60 18.92 -20.47
C GLY A 61 -3.57 18.32 -21.41
N ASP A 62 -3.27 17.01 -21.33
CA ASP A 62 -2.25 16.40 -22.21
C ASP A 62 -2.83 16.00 -23.58
N LEU A 63 -3.14 17.02 -24.38
CA LEU A 63 -3.35 16.93 -25.83
C LEU A 63 -2.04 16.82 -26.63
N LEU A 64 -0.88 16.74 -25.95
CA LEU A 64 0.45 16.68 -26.58
C LEU A 64 0.99 15.26 -26.84
N ALA A 65 0.22 14.20 -26.54
CA ALA A 65 0.59 12.83 -26.92
C ALA A 65 0.00 12.38 -28.28
N LEU A 66 -0.50 13.32 -29.10
CA LEU A 66 -0.83 13.11 -30.50
C LEU A 66 0.24 13.77 -31.39
N GLY A 67 1.40 13.12 -31.51
CA GLY A 67 2.46 13.46 -32.46
C GLY A 67 3.68 12.58 -32.17
N GLY A 68 4.06 11.60 -32.99
CA GLY A 68 3.57 11.21 -34.30
C GLY A 68 3.93 9.75 -34.59
N ALA A 69 3.55 9.36 -35.81
CA ALA A 69 3.93 8.12 -36.48
C ALA A 69 5.45 7.95 -36.62
#